data_AF-Q0YPA1-F1
#
_entry.id   AF-Q0YPA1-F1
#
_cell.length_a   1.000
_cell.length_b   1.000
_cell.length_c   1.000
_cell.angle_alpha   90.00
_cell.angle_beta   90.00
_cell.angle_gamma   90.00
#
_symmetry.space_group_name_H-M   'P 1'
#
loop_
_entity.id
_entity.type
_entity.pdbx_description
1 polymer ?
#
loop_
_entity_poly.entity_id
_entity_poly.type
_entity_poly.pdbx_seq_one_letter_code
_entity_poly.pdbx_strand_id
1 'polypeptide(L)' 'MSYSIPTLPLAIELETVPVLKKVASAHRYLAELKGISRSIPNQAILVNTLALQKAKESFSKSS' A
#
# COMPACT_ATOMS: atom_id res chain seq x y z
N MET A 1 -16.59 -25.00 -13.68
CA MET A 1 -15.31 -24.54 -14.24
C MET A 1 -14.41 -24.11 -13.10
N SER A 2 -13.30 -24.82 -12.89
CA SER A 2 -12.29 -24.49 -11.90
C SER A 2 -11.40 -23.37 -12.43
N TYR A 3 -11.48 -22.20 -11.82
CA TYR A 3 -10.54 -21.12 -12.08
C TYR A 3 -9.17 -21.48 -11.47
N SER A 4 -8.14 -21.57 -12.30
CA SER A 4 -6.77 -21.86 -11.86
C SER A 4 -6.00 -20.54 -11.72
N ILE A 5 -5.50 -20.27 -10.52
CA ILE A 5 -4.72 -19.07 -10.22
C ILE A 5 -3.29 -19.28 -10.75
N PRO A 6 -2.77 -18.39 -11.60
CA PRO A 6 -1.41 -18.51 -12.10
C PRO A 6 -0.39 -18.31 -10.97
N THR A 7 0.70 -19.08 -11.01
CA THR A 7 1.80 -18.97 -10.07
C THR A 7 2.71 -17.80 -10.42
N LEU A 8 3.11 -17.03 -9.40
CA LEU A 8 4.07 -15.94 -9.55
C LEU A 8 5.50 -16.50 -9.65
N PRO A 9 6.41 -15.86 -10.42
CA PRO A 9 6.22 -14.61 -11.14
C PRO A 9 5.46 -14.79 -12.47
N LEU A 10 4.60 -13.82 -12.79
CA LEU A 10 3.95 -13.75 -14.10
C LEU A 10 5.00 -13.39 -15.15
N ALA A 11 4.99 -14.05 -16.31
CA ALA A 11 5.86 -13.74 -17.44
C ALA A 11 5.40 -12.47 -18.20
N ILE A 12 5.26 -11.36 -17.47
CA ILE A 12 4.87 -10.04 -17.99
C ILE A 12 5.94 -9.00 -17.64
N GLU A 13 6.12 -8.03 -18.52
CA GLU A 13 6.97 -6.86 -18.26
C GLU A 13 6.27 -5.97 -17.22
N LEU A 14 6.77 -5.95 -15.97
CA LEU A 14 6.23 -5.09 -14.91
C LEU A 14 6.82 -3.69 -14.94
N GLU A 15 8.06 -3.53 -15.41
CA GLU A 15 8.82 -2.28 -15.42
C GLU A 15 8.47 -1.38 -16.61
N THR A 16 7.17 -1.23 -16.87
CA THR A 16 6.68 -0.36 -17.94
C THR A 16 6.72 1.11 -17.51
N VAL A 17 6.87 2.02 -18.47
CA VAL A 17 6.82 3.48 -18.25
C VAL A 17 5.62 3.92 -17.38
N PRO A 18 4.36 3.48 -17.63
CA PRO A 18 3.24 3.86 -16.76
C PRO A 18 3.35 3.32 -15.33
N VAL A 19 3.88 2.09 -15.14
CA VAL A 19 4.09 1.52 -13.80
C VAL A 19 5.17 2.30 -13.06
N LEU A 20 6.33 2.53 -13.69
CA LEU A 20 7.44 3.27 -13.09
C LEU A 20 7.07 4.71 -12.72
N LYS A 21 6.25 5.39 -13.55
CA LYS A 21 5.71 6.73 -13.21
C LYS A 21 4.85 6.70 -11.94
N LYS A 22 4.03 5.66 -11.76
CA LYS A 22 3.23 5.49 -10.53
C LYS A 22 4.08 5.10 -9.32
N VAL A 23 5.11 4.29 -9.52
CA VAL A 23 6.06 3.91 -8.46
C VAL A 23 6.77 5.16 -7.92
N ALA A 24 7.20 6.06 -8.80
CA ALA A 24 7.86 7.30 -8.39
C ALA A 24 6.97 8.19 -7.51
N SER A 25 5.69 8.37 -7.88
CA SER A 25 4.76 9.17 -7.06
C SER A 25 4.41 8.50 -5.74
N ALA A 26 4.16 7.19 -5.74
CA ALA A 26 3.91 6.41 -4.52
C ALA A 26 5.11 6.47 -3.56
N HIS A 27 6.33 6.36 -4.08
CA HIS A 27 7.56 6.46 -3.30
C HIS A 27 7.73 7.85 -2.66
N ARG A 28 7.38 8.93 -3.38
CA ARG A 28 7.38 10.30 -2.83
C ARG A 28 6.43 10.41 -1.62
N TYR A 29 5.19 9.98 -1.76
CA TYR A 29 4.21 10.01 -0.66
C TYR A 29 4.66 9.14 0.53
N LEU A 30 5.29 7.99 0.27
CA LEU A 30 5.84 7.15 1.32
C LEU A 30 7.01 7.84 2.04
N ALA A 31 7.86 8.56 1.31
CA ALA A 31 8.96 9.32 1.90
C ALA A 31 8.46 10.48 2.78
N GLU A 32 7.43 11.20 2.32
CA GLU A 32 6.75 12.24 3.11
C GLU A 32 6.14 11.67 4.39
N LEU A 33 5.38 10.58 4.30
CA LEU A 33 4.81 9.89 5.47
C LEU A 33 5.90 9.43 6.44
N LYS A 34 7.01 8.88 5.94
CA LYS A 34 8.16 8.44 6.75
C LYS A 34 8.84 9.63 7.43
N GLY A 35 8.94 10.78 6.76
CA GLY A 35 9.44 12.03 7.33
C GLY A 35 8.58 12.51 8.49
N ILE A 36 7.26 12.62 8.28
CA ILE A 36 6.29 13.03 9.30
C ILE A 36 6.26 12.04 10.47
N SER A 37 6.35 10.74 10.19
CA SER A 37 6.36 9.70 11.22
C SER A 37 7.57 9.82 12.15
N ARG A 38 8.71 10.36 11.69
CA ARG A 38 9.90 10.61 12.53
C ARG A 38 9.74 11.81 13.47
N SER A 39 8.91 12.79 13.14
CA SER A 39 8.63 13.94 14.02
C SER A 39 7.58 13.67 15.09
N ILE A 40 6.94 12.50 15.07
CA ILE A 40 5.90 12.15 16.05
C ILE A 40 6.53 11.39 17.22
N PRO A 41 6.44 11.91 18.47
CA PRO A 41 7.14 11.35 19.63
C PRO A 41 6.64 9.96 20.05
N ASN A 42 5.48 9.51 19.59
CA ASN A 42 4.94 8.18 19.86
C ASN A 42 4.32 7.54 18.60
N GLN A 43 5.16 6.90 17.79
CA GLN A 43 4.79 6.27 16.52
C GLN A 43 3.75 5.15 16.66
N ALA A 44 3.64 4.51 17.84
CA ALA A 44 2.69 3.44 18.10
C ALA A 44 1.23 3.93 18.02
N ILE A 45 0.97 5.20 18.35
CA ILE A 45 -0.37 5.79 18.27
C ILE A 45 -0.84 5.89 16.81
N LEU A 46 0.05 6.27 15.88
CA LEU A 46 -0.27 6.40 14.45
C LEU A 46 -0.53 5.04 13.80
N VAL A 47 0.29 4.03 14.12
CA VAL A 47 0.12 2.66 13.59
C VAL A 47 -1.19 2.06 14.08
N ASN A 48 -1.52 2.20 15.37
CA ASN A 48 -2.78 1.69 15.92
C ASN A 48 -4.00 2.41 15.33
N THR A 49 -3.95 3.73 15.18
CA THR A 49 -5.08 4.48 14.60
C THR A 49 -5.27 4.22 13.11
N LEU A 50 -4.19 4.17 12.32
CA LEU A 50 -4.26 3.79 10.90
C LEU A 50 -4.74 2.35 10.71
N ALA A 51 -4.28 1.40 11.54
CA ALA A 51 -4.73 0.02 11.49
C ALA A 51 -6.23 -0.11 11.78
N LEU A 52 -6.72 0.58 12.81
CA LEU A 52 -8.15 0.60 13.16
C LEU A 52 -9.00 1.27 12.08
N GLN A 53 -8.54 2.39 11.50
CA GLN A 53 -9.25 3.08 10.41
C GLN A 53 -9.32 2.23 9.15
N LYS A 54 -8.20 1.61 8.74
CA LYS A 54 -8.16 0.71 7.58
C LYS A 54 -9.03 -0.53 7.80
N ALA A 55 -9.03 -1.13 8.99
CA ALA A 55 -9.90 -2.26 9.30
C ALA A 55 -11.39 -1.92 9.16
N LYS A 56 -11.81 -0.74 9.65
CA LYS A 56 -13.18 -0.25 9.52
C LYS A 56 -13.56 -0.01 8.05
N GLU A 57 -12.68 0.62 7.27
CA GLU A 57 -12.93 0.89 5.85
C GLU A 57 -12.96 -0.38 4.99
N SER A 58 -12.05 -1.33 5.26
CA SER A 58 -12.02 -2.63 4.58
C SER A 58 -13.26 -3.47 4.89
N PHE A 59 -13.76 -3.43 6.13
CA PHE A 59 -15.00 -4.11 6.50
C PHE A 59 -16.22 -3.51 5.78
N SER A 60 -16.32 -2.17 5.74
CA SER A 60 -17.44 -1.49 5.06
C SER A 60 -17.45 -1.65 3.54
N LYS A 61 -16.31 -1.94 2.90
CA LYS A 61 -16.24 -2.20 1.45
C LYS A 61 -16.53 -3.66 1.08
N SER A 62 -16.66 -4.55 2.06
CA SER A 62 -16.90 -5.98 1.86
C SER A 62 -18.38 -6.38 2.07
N SER A 63 -19.26 -5.45 2.42
CA SER A 63 -20.73 -5.62 2.52
C SER A 63 -21.42 -4.79 1.45
#